data_AF-A0A7Z0AZH6-F1
#
_entry.id   AF-A0A7Z0AZH6-F1
#
_cell.length_a   1.000
_cell.length_b   1.000
_cell.length_c   1.000
_cell.angle_alpha   90.00
_cell.angle_beta   90.00
_cell.angle_gamma   90.00
#
_symmetry.space_group_name_H-M   'P 1'
#
loop_
_entity.id
_entity.type
_entity.pdbx_description
1 polymer ?
#
loop_
_entity_poly.entity_id
_entity_poly.type
_entity_poly.pdbx_seq_one_letter_code
_entity_poly.pdbx_strand_id
1 'polypeptide(L)'
;MPAANAALPTTPLAYDPATLQTTGLPGNLCVLAGFPSTPNKKATTLSDPFGLWFANANTLYVADEGDGYTGGADLYTHAAAQTGAGLQKWVYNAGAKKWTLAYTLQAGLNLGQQYTVQGYPTGSNAATGLPWAPATDGLRNLMGRVEEDGTVTIWAITSTISGNGDVGADPNQLVVVRDILGNATASGAQREKFATLRRAGFAEVLRGVSFTPGTDQDHRF
;
A
#
# COMPACT_ATOMS: atom_id res chain seq x y z
N MET A 1 -8.28 -7.01 -19.40
CA MET A 1 -6.97 -7.64 -19.12
C MET A 1 -6.08 -7.38 -20.32
N PRO A 2 -4.80 -6.99 -20.15
CA PRO A 2 -3.82 -7.18 -21.20
C PRO A 2 -3.89 -8.64 -21.63
N ALA A 3 -3.97 -8.91 -22.93
CA ALA A 3 -4.05 -10.27 -23.42
C ALA A 3 -2.74 -11.00 -23.09
N ALA A 4 -2.79 -12.29 -22.75
CA ALA A 4 -1.58 -13.07 -22.44
C ALA A 4 -0.57 -13.11 -23.61
N ASN A 5 -1.04 -12.81 -24.82
CA ASN A 5 -0.27 -12.68 -26.05
C ASN A 5 -0.10 -11.22 -26.51
N ALA A 6 -0.35 -10.23 -25.65
CA ALA A 6 -0.10 -8.84 -25.98
C ALA A 6 1.39 -8.64 -26.21
N ALA A 7 1.76 -8.31 -27.45
CA ALA A 7 3.13 -7.96 -27.78
C ALA A 7 3.55 -6.69 -27.01
N LEU A 8 4.79 -6.67 -26.51
CA LEU A 8 5.37 -5.45 -25.99
C LEU A 8 5.38 -4.37 -27.09
N PRO A 9 5.10 -3.10 -26.78
CA PRO A 9 5.17 -2.03 -27.76
C PRO A 9 6.56 -1.98 -28.40
N THR A 10 6.62 -2.08 -29.74
CA THR A 10 7.88 -1.98 -30.51
C THR A 10 8.16 -0.55 -30.97
N THR A 11 7.18 0.34 -30.81
CA THR A 11 7.28 1.77 -31.08
C THR A 11 7.03 2.56 -29.80
N PRO A 12 7.70 3.71 -29.60
CA PRO A 12 7.38 4.62 -28.51
C PRO A 12 5.88 4.97 -28.50
N LEU A 13 5.32 5.20 -27.31
CA LEU A 13 3.98 5.76 -27.17
C LEU A 13 3.94 7.08 -27.95
N ALA A 14 3.01 7.18 -28.91
CA ALA A 14 2.76 8.42 -29.62
C ALA A 14 2.32 9.49 -28.59
N TYR A 15 3.17 10.49 -28.39
CA TYR A 15 2.96 11.55 -27.42
C TYR A 15 2.59 12.85 -28.16
N ASP A 16 1.39 13.35 -27.91
CA ASP A 16 0.99 14.70 -28.29
C ASP A 16 0.73 15.53 -27.01
N PRO A 17 1.61 16.49 -26.67
CA PRO A 17 1.42 17.35 -25.52
C PRO A 17 0.10 18.15 -25.57
N ALA A 18 -0.38 18.47 -26.77
CA ALA A 18 -1.56 19.31 -26.96
C ALA A 18 -2.87 18.58 -26.59
N THR A 19 -2.89 17.25 -26.64
CA THR A 19 -4.09 16.45 -26.36
C THR A 19 -3.98 15.60 -25.11
N LEU A 20 -2.78 15.43 -24.51
CA LEU A 20 -2.59 14.56 -23.34
C LEU A 20 -3.55 14.87 -22.17
N GLN A 21 -3.81 16.15 -21.91
CA GLN A 21 -4.71 16.58 -20.83
C GLN A 21 -6.19 16.28 -21.13
N THR A 22 -6.57 16.05 -22.39
CA THR A 22 -7.95 15.87 -22.84
C THR A 22 -8.27 14.43 -23.24
N THR A 23 -7.35 13.75 -23.93
CA THR A 23 -7.53 12.37 -24.43
C THR A 23 -6.77 11.31 -23.62
N GLY A 24 -5.85 11.72 -22.74
CA GLY A 24 -4.99 10.80 -21.98
C GLY A 24 -3.86 10.21 -22.83
N LEU A 25 -3.16 9.22 -22.27
CA LEU A 25 -2.16 8.44 -23.02
C LEU A 25 -2.85 7.58 -24.10
N PRO A 26 -2.16 7.24 -25.21
CA PRO A 26 -2.70 6.35 -26.24
C PRO A 26 -3.35 5.08 -25.66
N GLY A 27 -4.52 4.71 -26.19
CA GLY A 27 -5.54 3.85 -25.56
C GLY A 27 -5.24 2.36 -25.37
N ASN A 28 -3.99 1.97 -25.14
CA ASN A 28 -3.64 0.59 -24.74
C ASN A 28 -3.52 0.40 -23.21
N LEU A 29 -3.68 1.46 -22.43
CA LEU A 29 -3.73 1.41 -20.96
C LEU A 29 -5.17 1.51 -20.49
N CYS A 30 -5.63 0.48 -19.78
CA CYS A 30 -6.94 0.48 -19.15
C CYS A 30 -6.78 0.26 -17.64
N VAL A 31 -7.50 1.04 -16.84
CA VAL A 31 -7.70 0.72 -15.43
C VAL A 31 -8.32 -0.68 -15.34
N LEU A 32 -7.80 -1.52 -14.45
CA LEU A 32 -8.34 -2.86 -14.23
C LEU A 32 -9.82 -2.74 -13.84
N ALA A 33 -10.70 -3.46 -14.55
CA ALA A 33 -12.13 -3.41 -14.27
C ALA A 33 -12.39 -3.74 -12.79
N GLY A 34 -13.14 -2.87 -12.10
CA GLY A 34 -13.39 -2.98 -10.65
C GLY A 34 -12.56 -2.02 -9.79
N PHE A 35 -11.43 -1.51 -10.29
CA PHE A 35 -10.68 -0.44 -9.62
C PHE A 35 -11.34 0.93 -9.81
N PRO A 36 -11.09 1.88 -8.90
CA PRO A 36 -11.51 3.27 -9.08
C PRO A 36 -10.99 3.85 -10.40
N SER A 37 -11.88 4.47 -11.18
CA SER A 37 -11.54 5.13 -12.46
C SER A 37 -11.83 6.64 -12.44
N THR A 38 -12.42 7.14 -11.35
CA THR A 38 -12.63 8.57 -11.13
C THR A 38 -11.28 9.24 -10.88
N PRO A 39 -10.90 10.28 -11.63
CA PRO A 39 -9.66 11.01 -11.37
C PRO A 39 -9.65 11.62 -9.96
N ASN A 40 -8.50 11.58 -9.27
CA ASN A 40 -8.36 12.04 -7.89
C ASN A 40 -8.89 13.47 -7.66
N LYS A 41 -8.73 14.39 -8.63
CA LYS A 41 -9.26 15.77 -8.55
C LYS A 41 -10.79 15.87 -8.42
N LYS A 42 -11.52 14.79 -8.73
CA LYS A 42 -12.99 14.73 -8.70
C LYS A 42 -13.51 13.65 -7.75
N ALA A 43 -12.64 12.82 -7.19
CA ALA A 43 -13.04 11.76 -6.29
C ALA A 43 -13.47 12.35 -4.94
N THR A 44 -14.64 11.93 -4.45
CA THR A 44 -15.14 12.29 -3.11
C THR A 44 -14.80 11.25 -2.05
N THR A 45 -14.40 10.06 -2.50
CA THR A 45 -13.83 9.01 -1.67
C THR A 45 -12.43 8.77 -2.22
N LEU A 46 -11.43 9.09 -1.42
CA LEU A 46 -10.04 8.93 -1.79
C LEU A 46 -9.58 7.52 -1.44
N SER A 47 -8.59 7.06 -2.19
CA SER A 47 -7.83 5.84 -1.92
C SER A 47 -6.41 6.16 -2.33
N ASP A 48 -5.45 5.69 -1.56
CA ASP A 48 -4.07 6.10 -1.68
C ASP A 48 -3.19 4.86 -1.93
N PRO A 49 -3.40 4.14 -3.05
CA PRO A 49 -2.65 2.92 -3.34
C PRO A 49 -1.19 3.28 -3.67
N PHE A 50 -0.25 2.67 -2.96
CA PHE A 50 1.17 2.89 -3.16
C PHE A 50 1.86 1.65 -3.75
N GLY A 51 1.77 0.52 -3.05
CA GLY A 51 2.40 -0.73 -3.47
C GLY A 51 1.38 -1.71 -4.05
N LEU A 52 1.76 -2.43 -5.10
CA LEU A 52 0.94 -3.48 -5.69
C LEU A 52 1.78 -4.74 -5.89
N TRP A 53 1.24 -5.89 -5.52
CA TRP A 53 1.90 -7.19 -5.74
C TRP A 53 0.87 -8.28 -6.05
N PHE A 54 1.06 -8.97 -7.17
CA PHE A 54 0.23 -10.10 -7.56
C PHE A 54 0.76 -11.37 -6.90
N ALA A 55 -0.11 -12.05 -6.13
CA ALA A 55 0.20 -13.39 -5.64
C ALA A 55 0.00 -14.45 -6.74
N ASN A 56 -0.95 -14.21 -7.64
CA ASN A 56 -1.19 -14.99 -8.85
C ASN A 56 -2.08 -14.18 -9.82
N ALA A 57 -2.52 -14.80 -10.92
CA ALA A 57 -3.35 -14.15 -11.94
C ALA A 57 -4.73 -13.64 -11.45
N ASN A 58 -5.19 -14.11 -10.28
CA ASN A 58 -6.50 -13.82 -9.73
C ASN A 58 -6.48 -13.19 -8.32
N THR A 59 -5.31 -12.96 -7.74
CA THR A 59 -5.16 -12.35 -6.41
C THR A 59 -4.08 -11.27 -6.44
N LEU A 60 -4.48 -10.07 -6.03
CA LEU A 60 -3.66 -8.86 -5.98
C LEU A 60 -3.71 -8.30 -4.56
N TYR A 61 -2.56 -7.97 -4.02
CA TYR A 61 -2.45 -7.20 -2.78
C TYR A 61 -2.07 -5.76 -3.11
N VAL A 62 -2.78 -4.83 -2.47
CA VAL A 62 -2.57 -3.38 -2.61
C VAL A 62 -2.27 -2.82 -1.22
N ALA A 63 -1.13 -2.17 -1.08
CA ALA A 63 -0.83 -1.35 0.10
C ALA A 63 -1.42 0.04 -0.12
N ASP A 64 -2.35 0.41 0.73
CA ASP A 64 -2.93 1.74 0.80
C ASP A 64 -2.23 2.52 1.91
N GLU A 65 -1.66 3.67 1.56
CA GLU A 65 -0.76 4.42 2.43
C GLU A 65 -1.48 5.31 3.44
N GLY A 66 -2.82 5.41 3.37
CA GLY A 66 -3.56 6.43 4.10
C GLY A 66 -3.37 7.82 3.49
N ASP A 67 -4.22 8.76 3.90
CA ASP A 67 -4.28 10.08 3.27
C ASP A 67 -3.17 11.07 3.67
N GLY A 68 -2.26 10.67 4.57
CA GLY A 68 -1.16 11.51 5.04
C GLY A 68 -1.62 12.75 5.78
N TYR A 69 -2.81 12.74 6.39
CA TYR A 69 -3.40 13.93 7.00
C TYR A 69 -2.51 14.55 8.09
N THR A 70 -2.11 15.80 7.86
CA THR A 70 -1.41 16.66 8.82
C THR A 70 -2.09 18.02 8.97
N GLY A 71 -3.43 18.05 8.83
CA GLY A 71 -4.21 19.29 8.84
C GLY A 71 -4.53 19.85 10.23
N GLY A 72 -4.33 19.05 11.29
CA GLY A 72 -4.77 19.40 12.63
C GLY A 72 -4.22 18.49 13.72
N ALA A 73 -4.50 18.85 14.98
CA ALA A 73 -4.08 18.09 16.16
C ALA A 73 -4.77 16.71 16.28
N ASP A 74 -5.81 16.48 15.49
CA ASP A 74 -6.56 15.24 15.35
C ASP A 74 -5.91 14.23 14.40
N LEU A 75 -4.70 14.50 13.88
CA LEU A 75 -4.05 13.62 12.89
C LEU A 75 -4.00 12.14 13.29
N TYR A 76 -3.78 11.85 14.56
CA TYR A 76 -3.69 10.47 15.06
C TYR A 76 -5.06 9.80 15.10
N THR A 77 -6.09 10.51 15.56
CA THR A 77 -7.46 9.99 15.55
C THR A 77 -8.01 9.85 14.15
N HIS A 78 -7.59 10.72 13.23
CA HIS A 78 -7.92 10.66 11.81
C HIS A 78 -7.31 9.42 11.16
N ALA A 79 -6.00 9.21 11.32
CA ALA A 79 -5.29 8.01 10.87
C ALA A 79 -5.93 6.71 11.40
N ALA A 80 -6.27 6.67 12.68
CA ALA A 80 -6.91 5.52 13.31
C ALA A 80 -8.33 5.21 12.77
N ALA A 81 -9.01 6.20 12.18
CA ALA A 81 -10.36 6.05 11.64
C ALA A 81 -10.38 5.60 10.17
N GLN A 82 -9.23 5.62 9.48
CA GLN A 82 -9.13 5.21 8.08
C GLN A 82 -9.41 3.70 7.97
N THR A 83 -10.42 3.31 7.21
CA THR A 83 -10.78 1.89 6.98
C THR A 83 -10.19 1.32 5.69
N GLY A 84 -9.74 2.20 4.79
CA GLY A 84 -9.10 1.84 3.52
C GLY A 84 -7.59 1.62 3.63
N ALA A 85 -6.92 2.31 4.56
CA ALA A 85 -5.48 2.26 4.77
C ALA A 85 -5.03 0.87 5.25
N GLY A 86 -3.82 0.44 4.87
CA GLY A 86 -3.30 -0.89 5.22
C GLY A 86 -3.19 -1.81 4.02
N LEU A 87 -3.41 -3.11 4.21
CA LEU A 87 -3.25 -4.10 3.14
C LEU A 87 -4.59 -4.59 2.62
N GLN A 88 -4.92 -4.18 1.40
CA GLN A 88 -6.13 -4.60 0.71
C GLN A 88 -5.85 -5.87 -0.10
N LYS A 89 -6.74 -6.86 0.01
CA LYS A 89 -6.75 -8.03 -0.88
C LYS A 89 -7.85 -7.89 -1.92
N TRP A 90 -7.45 -7.97 -3.18
CA TRP A 90 -8.32 -7.91 -4.34
C TRP A 90 -8.33 -9.27 -5.05
N VAL A 91 -9.53 -9.74 -5.39
CA VAL A 91 -9.73 -11.02 -6.08
C VAL A 91 -10.41 -10.76 -7.42
N TYR A 92 -9.94 -11.41 -8.48
CA TYR A 92 -10.58 -11.35 -9.79
C TYR A 92 -11.79 -12.27 -9.85
N ASN A 93 -12.98 -11.69 -10.08
CA ASN A 93 -14.20 -12.44 -10.32
C ASN A 93 -14.36 -12.69 -11.83
N ALA A 94 -14.13 -13.93 -12.26
CA ALA A 94 -14.21 -14.32 -13.67
C ALA A 94 -15.64 -14.20 -14.25
N GLY A 95 -16.67 -14.49 -13.45
CA GLY A 95 -18.07 -14.38 -13.89
C GLY A 95 -18.48 -12.93 -14.17
N ALA A 96 -18.05 -12.01 -13.30
CA ALA A 96 -18.30 -10.57 -13.45
C ALA A 96 -17.22 -9.84 -14.29
N LYS A 97 -16.16 -10.54 -14.69
CA LYS A 97 -15.00 -10.03 -15.42
C LYS A 97 -14.35 -8.78 -14.79
N LYS A 98 -14.36 -8.69 -13.46
CA LYS A 98 -13.83 -7.54 -12.71
C LYS A 98 -13.13 -7.97 -11.42
N TRP A 99 -12.20 -7.15 -10.96
CA TRP A 99 -11.60 -7.23 -9.63
C TRP A 99 -12.59 -6.72 -8.59
N THR A 100 -12.55 -7.33 -7.41
CA THR A 100 -13.34 -6.94 -6.25
C THR A 100 -12.47 -6.94 -5.01
N LEU A 101 -12.56 -5.88 -4.21
CA LEU A 101 -11.98 -5.84 -2.88
C LEU A 101 -12.64 -6.94 -2.02
N ALA A 102 -11.84 -7.87 -1.52
CA ALA A 102 -12.29 -8.92 -0.62
C ALA A 102 -12.31 -8.42 0.83
N TYR A 103 -11.20 -7.81 1.27
CA TYR A 103 -11.06 -7.23 2.61
C TYR A 103 -9.80 -6.36 2.71
N THR A 104 -9.74 -5.55 3.77
CA THR A 104 -8.57 -4.76 4.18
C THR A 104 -8.06 -5.28 5.53
N LEU A 105 -6.76 -5.56 5.62
CA LEU A 105 -6.08 -5.94 6.85
C LEU A 105 -5.41 -4.73 7.49
N GLN A 106 -5.74 -4.49 8.75
CA GLN A 106 -5.20 -3.37 9.55
C GLN A 106 -4.72 -3.80 10.94
N ALA A 107 -5.18 -4.96 11.42
CA ALA A 107 -4.88 -5.44 12.76
C ALA A 107 -3.36 -5.54 12.97
N GLY A 108 -2.85 -4.93 14.04
CA GLY A 108 -1.43 -4.90 14.35
C GLY A 108 -0.61 -3.78 13.68
N LEU A 109 -1.18 -3.02 12.73
CA LEU A 109 -0.53 -1.82 12.19
C LEU A 109 -0.51 -0.65 13.18
N ASN A 110 -1.44 -0.67 14.14
CA ASN A 110 -1.63 0.37 15.15
C ASN A 110 -1.79 1.75 14.49
N LEU A 111 -2.70 1.86 13.50
CA LEU A 111 -2.95 3.12 12.80
C LEU A 111 -3.23 4.25 13.77
N GLY A 112 -2.59 5.40 13.55
CA GLY A 112 -2.70 6.57 14.41
C GLY A 112 -2.04 6.43 15.80
N GLN A 113 -1.53 5.27 16.19
CA GLN A 113 -0.84 5.13 17.46
C GLN A 113 0.61 5.60 17.36
N GLN A 114 0.94 6.59 18.17
CA GLN A 114 2.27 7.15 18.26
C GLN A 114 3.28 6.12 18.78
N TYR A 115 4.50 6.19 18.27
CA TYR A 115 5.64 5.44 18.82
C TYR A 115 6.86 6.34 19.01
N THR A 116 7.75 5.94 19.91
CA THR A 116 8.99 6.65 20.19
C THR A 116 10.13 6.09 19.36
N VAL A 117 11.04 6.98 18.96
CA VAL A 117 12.26 6.65 18.23
C VAL A 117 13.43 7.27 18.99
N GLN A 118 14.41 6.46 19.34
CA GLN A 118 15.57 6.94 20.10
C GLN A 118 16.32 8.02 19.31
N GLY A 119 16.56 9.16 19.97
CA GLY A 119 17.24 10.31 19.36
C GLY A 119 16.35 11.19 18.48
N TYR A 120 15.08 10.83 18.26
CA TYR A 120 14.14 11.67 17.53
C TYR A 120 13.54 12.76 18.42
N PRO A 121 13.23 13.96 17.90
CA PRO A 121 12.60 15.01 18.68
C PRO A 121 11.27 14.57 19.30
N THR A 122 10.92 15.19 20.42
CA THR A 122 9.70 14.90 21.19
C THR A 122 8.90 16.17 21.43
N GLY A 123 7.62 16.02 21.81
CA GLY A 123 6.73 17.16 22.05
C GLY A 123 6.23 17.76 20.74
N SER A 124 5.91 19.05 20.74
CA SER A 124 5.40 19.76 19.56
C SER A 124 6.53 20.32 18.70
N ASN A 125 6.40 20.20 17.39
CA ASN A 125 7.23 20.91 16.43
C ASN A 125 6.74 22.36 16.33
N ALA A 126 7.60 23.32 16.66
CA ALA A 126 7.26 24.74 16.62
C ALA A 126 6.96 25.26 15.20
N ALA A 127 7.46 24.60 14.15
CA ALA A 127 7.23 25.01 12.77
C ALA A 127 5.84 24.62 12.26
N THR A 128 5.34 23.45 12.68
CA THR A 128 4.05 22.91 12.21
C THR A 128 2.94 23.04 13.25
N GLY A 129 3.28 23.24 14.52
CA GLY A 129 2.35 23.19 15.65
C GLY A 129 1.88 21.77 16.01
N LEU A 130 2.41 20.73 15.35
CA LEU A 130 1.98 19.35 15.49
C LEU A 130 3.03 18.50 16.24
N PRO A 131 2.65 17.36 16.84
CA PRO A 131 3.58 16.54 17.62
C PRO A 131 4.62 15.83 16.75
N TRP A 132 5.87 15.80 17.20
CA TRP A 132 6.97 15.13 16.48
C TRP A 132 6.79 13.63 16.35
N ALA A 133 6.12 12.97 17.31
CA ALA A 133 6.07 11.52 17.35
C ALA A 133 5.41 10.92 16.09
N PRO A 134 6.08 10.02 15.37
CA PRO A 134 5.47 9.36 14.23
C PRO A 134 4.38 8.38 14.68
N ALA A 135 3.39 8.21 13.83
CA ALA A 135 2.41 7.13 13.89
C ALA A 135 2.23 6.51 12.50
N THR A 136 1.80 5.26 12.45
CA THR A 136 1.46 4.60 11.18
C THR A 136 0.19 5.20 10.60
N ASP A 137 0.19 5.53 9.31
CA ASP A 137 -1.02 5.95 8.60
C ASP A 137 -1.60 4.84 7.71
N GLY A 138 -0.72 4.03 7.13
CA GLY A 138 -1.05 2.90 6.26
C GLY A 138 0.21 2.14 5.85
N LEU A 139 0.22 1.61 4.62
CA LEU A 139 1.33 0.85 4.06
C LEU A 139 1.79 1.43 2.71
N ARG A 140 3.11 1.41 2.48
CA ARG A 140 3.77 1.74 1.22
C ARG A 140 4.28 0.48 0.54
N ASN A 141 5.53 0.51 0.10
CA ASN A 141 6.21 -0.56 -0.61
C ASN A 141 5.94 -1.92 0.04
N LEU A 142 5.53 -2.89 -0.78
CA LEU A 142 5.29 -4.25 -0.33
C LEU A 142 5.96 -5.26 -1.27
N MET A 143 6.26 -6.43 -0.71
CA MET A 143 6.66 -7.62 -1.43
C MET A 143 6.01 -8.82 -0.74
N GLY A 144 5.62 -9.81 -1.52
CA GLY A 144 5.03 -11.04 -1.00
C GLY A 144 5.74 -12.28 -1.50
N ARG A 145 5.44 -13.40 -0.83
CA ARG A 145 5.77 -14.75 -1.27
C ARG A 145 4.57 -15.65 -1.04
N VAL A 146 4.18 -16.40 -2.06
CA VAL A 146 3.22 -17.49 -1.91
C VAL A 146 3.95 -18.71 -1.35
N GLU A 147 3.40 -19.29 -0.29
CA GLU A 147 3.97 -20.43 0.42
C GLU A 147 3.30 -21.74 -0.06
N GLU A 148 3.96 -22.88 0.15
CA GLU A 148 3.45 -24.19 -0.28
C GLU A 148 2.15 -24.61 0.39
N ASP A 149 1.93 -24.13 1.61
CA ASP A 149 0.75 -24.44 2.43
C ASP A 149 -0.50 -23.65 2.00
N GLY A 150 -0.43 -22.90 0.90
CA GLY A 150 -1.53 -22.08 0.42
C GLY A 150 -1.70 -20.76 1.18
N THR A 151 -0.72 -20.37 1.99
CA THR A 151 -0.65 -19.04 2.59
C THR A 151 0.22 -18.09 1.76
N VAL A 152 0.17 -16.82 2.12
CA VAL A 152 1.00 -15.77 1.55
C VAL A 152 1.66 -15.01 2.70
N THR A 153 2.98 -14.91 2.67
CA THR A 153 3.72 -14.02 3.57
C THR A 153 3.96 -12.70 2.86
N ILE A 154 3.59 -11.59 3.49
CA ILE A 154 3.68 -10.25 2.91
C ILE A 154 4.47 -9.36 3.85
N TRP A 155 5.50 -8.73 3.32
CA TRP A 155 6.28 -7.71 4.00
C TRP A 155 5.94 -6.35 3.41
N ALA A 156 5.77 -5.36 4.27
CA ALA A 156 5.46 -4.01 3.86
C ALA A 156 6.17 -2.98 4.74
N ILE A 157 6.36 -1.79 4.19
CA ILE A 157 6.84 -0.63 4.91
C ILE A 157 5.64 0.23 5.30
N THR A 158 5.55 0.69 6.55
CA THR A 158 4.49 1.62 6.96
C THR A 158 4.70 3.00 6.33
N SER A 159 3.63 3.64 5.88
CA SER A 159 3.60 5.11 5.79
C SER A 159 3.45 5.71 7.20
N THR A 160 3.66 7.01 7.28
CA THR A 160 3.73 7.73 8.55
C THR A 160 2.98 9.04 8.46
N ILE A 161 2.47 9.48 9.61
CA ILE A 161 1.99 10.83 9.88
C ILE A 161 2.64 11.35 11.16
N SER A 162 2.99 12.63 11.15
CA SER A 162 3.54 13.36 12.29
C SER A 162 3.56 14.87 12.01
N GLY A 163 4.04 15.64 12.99
CA GLY A 163 4.35 17.05 12.85
C GLY A 163 5.72 17.38 12.26
N ASN A 164 6.47 16.42 11.71
CA ASN A 164 7.81 16.66 11.14
C ASN A 164 7.81 17.64 9.95
N GLY A 165 6.71 17.71 9.19
CA GLY A 165 6.56 18.56 8.01
C GLY A 165 6.97 17.89 6.69
N ASP A 166 7.81 16.85 6.77
CA ASP A 166 8.00 15.85 5.71
C ASP A 166 7.69 14.46 6.28
N VAL A 167 6.43 14.05 6.19
CA VAL A 167 5.99 12.76 6.72
C VAL A 167 6.61 11.56 6.00
N GLY A 168 7.11 11.74 4.77
CA GLY A 168 7.84 10.71 4.03
C GLY A 168 9.28 10.49 4.52
N ALA A 169 9.77 11.35 5.41
CA ALA A 169 11.07 11.27 6.05
C ALA A 169 11.00 10.76 7.51
N ASP A 170 9.81 10.55 8.05
CA ASP A 170 9.66 10.01 9.40
C ASP A 170 10.23 8.58 9.52
N PRO A 171 10.83 8.23 10.68
CA PRO A 171 11.24 6.86 10.92
C PRO A 171 10.03 5.93 10.90
N ASN A 172 10.02 4.99 9.97
CA ASN A 172 8.91 4.08 9.70
C ASN A 172 9.21 2.64 10.16
N GLN A 173 8.32 1.69 9.86
CA GLN A 173 8.42 0.31 10.31
C GLN A 173 8.35 -0.68 9.14
N LEU A 174 9.16 -1.73 9.21
CA LEU A 174 8.98 -2.94 8.42
C LEU A 174 8.05 -3.87 9.19
N VAL A 175 6.94 -4.23 8.56
CA VAL A 175 5.94 -5.14 9.11
C VAL A 175 5.78 -6.37 8.23
N VAL A 176 5.28 -7.45 8.83
CA VAL A 176 4.93 -8.68 8.12
C VAL A 176 3.55 -9.15 8.53
N VAL A 177 2.81 -9.73 7.60
CA VAL A 177 1.56 -10.46 7.85
C VAL A 177 1.58 -11.76 7.05
N ARG A 178 0.86 -12.77 7.55
CA ARG A 178 0.56 -14.00 6.81
C ARG A 178 -0.94 -14.06 6.58
N ASP A 179 -1.35 -14.23 5.34
CA ASP A 179 -2.74 -14.35 4.88
C ASP A 179 -2.96 -15.74 4.24
N ILE A 180 -4.21 -16.19 4.16
CA ILE A 180 -4.59 -17.42 3.46
C ILE A 180 -4.93 -17.06 2.01
N LEU A 181 -4.17 -17.55 1.03
CA LEU A 181 -4.31 -17.16 -0.38
C LEU A 181 -5.74 -17.34 -0.90
N GLY A 182 -6.34 -18.51 -0.62
CA GLY A 182 -7.70 -18.86 -1.04
C GLY A 182 -8.82 -18.16 -0.28
N ASN A 183 -8.53 -17.43 0.81
CA ASN A 183 -9.57 -16.70 1.54
C ASN A 183 -10.01 -15.44 0.77
N ALA A 184 -11.31 -15.25 0.65
CA ALA A 184 -11.92 -14.10 -0.03
C ALA A 184 -12.94 -13.36 0.86
N THR A 185 -12.94 -13.62 2.16
CA THR A 185 -13.89 -12.99 3.10
C THR A 185 -13.17 -12.36 4.29
N ALA A 186 -13.65 -11.19 4.71
CA ALA A 186 -13.11 -10.51 5.89
C ALA A 186 -13.23 -11.36 7.17
N SER A 187 -14.30 -12.16 7.31
CA SER A 187 -14.49 -13.05 8.47
C SER A 187 -13.44 -14.16 8.52
N GLY A 188 -13.01 -14.70 7.38
CA GLY A 188 -11.92 -15.67 7.29
C GLY A 188 -10.56 -15.10 7.71
N ALA A 189 -10.38 -13.78 7.58
CA ALA A 189 -9.14 -13.09 7.86
C ALA A 189 -9.01 -12.49 9.27
N GLN A 190 -10.00 -12.70 10.15
CA GLN A 190 -10.04 -12.05 11.48
C GLN A 190 -8.86 -12.34 12.41
N ARG A 191 -8.08 -13.40 12.13
CA ARG A 191 -6.91 -13.79 12.92
C ARG A 191 -5.60 -13.26 12.33
N GLU A 192 -5.64 -12.72 11.12
CA GLU A 192 -4.48 -12.17 10.43
C GLU A 192 -4.13 -10.83 11.07
N LYS A 193 -2.87 -10.67 11.44
CA LYS A 193 -2.37 -9.44 12.05
C LYS A 193 -0.92 -9.21 11.67
N PHE A 194 -0.58 -7.94 11.58
CA PHE A 194 0.79 -7.51 11.36
C PHE A 194 1.63 -7.69 12.62
N ALA A 195 2.90 -8.04 12.39
CA ALA A 195 3.96 -7.95 13.37
C ALA A 195 5.05 -7.01 12.85
N THR A 196 5.55 -6.11 13.70
CA THR A 196 6.70 -5.27 13.39
C THR A 196 7.98 -6.11 13.45
N LEU A 197 8.73 -6.16 12.35
CA LEU A 197 10.04 -6.83 12.27
C LEU A 197 11.19 -5.88 12.58
N ARG A 198 11.09 -4.62 12.12
CA ARG A 198 12.12 -3.59 12.33
C ARG A 198 11.46 -2.21 12.41
N ARG A 199 12.03 -1.34 13.24
CA ARG A 199 11.75 0.10 13.26
C ARG A 199 12.97 0.83 12.72
N ALA A 200 12.76 1.86 11.91
CA ALA A 200 13.81 2.77 11.50
C ALA A 200 14.29 3.60 12.70
N GLY A 201 15.59 3.85 12.78
CA GLY A 201 16.18 4.77 13.75
C GLY A 201 15.99 6.25 13.37
N PHE A 202 16.47 7.15 14.23
CA PHE A 202 16.58 8.56 13.87
C PHE A 202 17.50 8.72 12.65
N ALA A 203 17.08 9.57 11.70
CA ALA A 203 17.71 9.79 10.40
C ALA A 203 17.73 8.55 9.48
N GLU A 204 16.91 7.54 9.77
CA GLU A 204 16.67 6.40 8.91
C GLU A 204 15.24 6.39 8.36
N VAL A 205 15.09 5.90 7.13
CA VAL A 205 13.80 5.54 6.54
C VAL A 205 13.98 4.22 5.80
N LEU A 206 13.10 3.26 6.06
CA LEU A 206 13.05 2.01 5.29
C LEU A 206 12.31 2.27 3.98
N ARG A 207 12.89 1.84 2.85
CA ARG A 207 12.41 2.22 1.50
C ARG A 207 11.86 1.06 0.68
N GLY A 208 11.77 -0.14 1.25
CA GLY A 208 11.13 -1.27 0.61
C GLY A 208 11.74 -2.60 0.98
N VAL A 209 11.14 -3.64 0.42
CA VAL A 209 11.59 -5.03 0.51
C VAL A 209 11.77 -5.53 -0.91
N SER A 210 12.87 -6.21 -1.16
CA SER A 210 13.17 -6.82 -2.46
C SER A 210 13.73 -8.20 -2.23
N PHE A 211 13.35 -9.15 -3.08
CA PHE A 211 14.01 -10.43 -3.20
C PHE A 211 14.99 -10.38 -4.36
N THR A 212 16.20 -10.86 -4.12
CA THR A 212 17.19 -11.01 -5.17
C THR A 212 16.82 -12.22 -6.03
N PRO A 213 16.81 -12.10 -7.37
CA PRO A 213 16.58 -13.25 -8.24
C PRO A 213 17.50 -14.43 -7.89
N GLY A 214 16.98 -15.65 -7.88
CA GLY A 214 17.75 -16.86 -7.56
C GLY A 214 17.89 -17.18 -6.06
N THR A 215 17.26 -16.44 -5.15
CA THR A 215 17.08 -16.88 -3.76
C THR A 215 15.99 -17.95 -3.59
N ASP A 216 15.41 -18.38 -4.70
CA ASP A 216 14.48 -19.48 -4.75
C ASP A 216 15.24 -20.78 -5.00
N GLN A 217 15.33 -21.62 -3.97
CA GLN A 217 15.88 -22.97 -4.12
C GLN A 217 14.89 -23.90 -4.86
N ASP A 218 13.65 -23.46 -5.09
CA ASP A 218 12.53 -24.27 -5.60
C ASP A 218 12.00 -23.83 -6.99
N HIS A 219 12.62 -22.84 -7.66
CA HIS A 219 12.36 -22.45 -9.07
C HIS A 219 10.91 -22.02 -9.40
N ARG A 220 10.28 -21.15 -8.62
CA ARG A 220 8.86 -20.77 -8.66
C ARG A 220 8.57 -19.32 -9.06
N PHE A 221 9.57 -18.55 -9.48
CA PHE A 221 9.37 -17.24 -10.11
C PHE A 221 9.09 -17.36 -11.61
#